data_AF-A0A970GYD2-F1
#
_entry.id   AF-A0A970GYD2-F1
#
_cell.length_a   1.000
_cell.length_b   1.000
_cell.length_c   1.000
_cell.angle_alpha   90.00
_cell.angle_beta   90.00
_cell.angle_gamma   90.00
#
_symmetry.space_group_name_H-M   'P 1'
#
loop_
_entity.id
_entity.type
_entity.pdbx_description
1 polymer ?
#
loop_
_entity_poly.entity_id
_entity_poly.type
_entity_poly.pdbx_seq_one_letter_code
_entity_poly.pdbx_strand_id
1 'polypeptide(L)' 'MNILQEIFNDNFEQMLYLLKPRKTVVENVEKMIHCGDPLYGGAMYGCSDCG' A
#
# COMPACT_ATOMS: atom_id res chain seq x y z
N MET A 1 5.06 -11.76 7.59
CA MET A 1 3.89 -11.29 6.83
C MET A 1 2.76 -11.09 7.82
N ASN A 2 2.15 -9.91 7.89
CA ASN A 2 0.91 -9.71 8.65
C ASN A 2 -0.30 -9.97 7.75
N ILE A 3 -1.49 -10.14 8.35
CA ILE A 3 -2.71 -10.47 7.59
C ILE A 3 -3.06 -9.43 6.53
N LEU A 4 -2.73 -8.14 6.73
CA LEU A 4 -2.95 -7.12 5.73
C LEU A 4 -2.00 -7.30 4.54
N GLN A 5 -0.72 -7.60 4.81
CA GLN A 5 0.25 -7.91 3.75
C GLN A 5 -0.20 -9.10 2.91
N GLU A 6 -0.72 -10.16 3.52
CA GLU A 6 -1.27 -11.32 2.81
C GLU A 6 -2.46 -10.92 1.92
N ILE A 7 -3.46 -10.24 2.49
CA ILE A 7 -4.65 -9.77 1.75
C ILE A 7 -4.25 -8.91 0.55
N PHE A 8 -3.34 -7.95 0.73
CA PHE A 8 -2.93 -7.07 -0.36
C PHE A 8 -2.14 -7.81 -1.42
N ASN A 9 -1.25 -8.72 -1.04
CA ASN A 9 -0.45 -9.48 -2.00
C ASN A 9 -1.34 -10.39 -2.86
N ASP A 10 -2.30 -11.09 -2.25
CA ASP A 10 -3.22 -12.00 -2.94
C ASP A 10 -4.15 -11.29 -3.93
N ASN A 11 -4.45 -10.02 -3.68
CA ASN A 11 -5.41 -9.23 -4.46
C ASN A 11 -4.78 -8.12 -5.31
N PHE A 12 -3.44 -7.95 -5.27
CA PHE A 12 -2.77 -6.81 -5.89
C PHE A 12 -3.00 -6.75 -7.40
N GLU A 13 -2.81 -7.88 -8.08
CA GLU A 13 -3.00 -7.98 -9.52
C GLU A 13 -4.45 -7.69 -9.94
N GLN A 14 -5.41 -8.28 -9.23
CA GLN A 14 -6.84 -8.04 -9.48
C GLN A 14 -7.21 -6.58 -9.27
N MET A 15 -6.69 -5.95 -8.21
CA MET A 15 -6.87 -4.53 -7.95
C MET A 15 -6.35 -3.69 -9.12
N LEU A 16 -5.15 -3.97 -9.63
CA LEU A 16 -4.56 -3.22 -10.75
C LEU A 16 -5.40 -3.33 -12.04
N TYR A 17 -5.80 -4.54 -12.42
CA TYR A 17 -6.48 -4.76 -13.70
C TYR A 17 -7.97 -4.43 -13.69
N LEU A 18 -8.67 -4.76 -12.60
CA LEU A 18 -10.12 -4.59 -12.51
C LEU A 18 -10.49 -3.20 -12.00
N LEU A 19 -9.87 -2.73 -10.91
CA LEU A 19 -10.26 -1.49 -10.25
C LEU A 19 -9.55 -0.26 -10.84
N LYS A 20 -8.41 -0.45 -11.52
CA LYS A 20 -7.60 0.62 -12.13
C LYS A 20 -7.44 1.83 -11.20
N PRO A 21 -6.96 1.61 -9.97
CA PRO A 21 -6.95 2.64 -8.94
C PRO A 21 -5.98 3.77 -9.31
N ARG A 22 -6.12 4.92 -8.64
CA ARG A 22 -5.18 6.03 -8.77
C ARG A 22 -3.77 5.59 -8.36
N LYS A 23 -2.75 6.23 -8.95
CA LYS A 23 -1.34 5.95 -8.66
C LYS A 23 -1.03 5.98 -7.15
N THR A 24 -1.59 6.95 -6.43
CA THR A 24 -1.38 7.08 -4.98
C THR A 24 -1.90 5.90 -4.17
N VAL A 25 -2.95 5.22 -4.64
CA VAL A 25 -3.45 4.01 -3.99
C VAL A 25 -2.51 2.84 -4.24
N VAL A 26 -2.04 2.68 -5.49
CA VAL A 26 -1.04 1.65 -5.85
C VAL A 26 0.22 1.80 -5.01
N GLU A 27 0.77 3.01 -4.94
CA GLU A 27 1.98 3.30 -4.17
C GLU A 27 1.80 3.00 -2.67
N ASN A 28 0.63 3.30 -2.09
CA ASN A 28 0.37 2.98 -0.69
C ASN A 28 0.19 1.48 -0.45
N VAL A 29 -0.46 0.76 -1.36
CA VAL A 29 -0.61 -0.69 -1.26
C VAL A 29 0.74 -1.40 -1.43
N GLU A 30 1.60 -0.97 -2.37
CA GLU A 30 2.97 -1.48 -2.49
C GLU A 30 3.76 -1.27 -1.20
N LYS A 31 3.67 -0.09 -0.58
CA LYS A 31 4.28 0.17 0.74
C LYS A 31 3.74 -0.73 1.84
N MET A 32 2.44 -1.05 1.82
CA MET A 32 1.84 -1.97 2.79
C MET A 32 2.34 -3.39 2.58
N ILE A 33 2.37 -3.88 1.34
CA ILE A 33 2.91 -5.21 0.97
C ILE A 33 4.37 -5.32 1.43
N HIS A 34 5.19 -4.32 1.17
CA HIS A 34 6.61 -4.29 1.50
C HIS A 34 6.93 -3.63 2.85
N CYS A 35 5.96 -3.58 3.78
CA CYS A 35 6.17 -2.96 5.09
C CYS A 35 7.37 -3.59 5.82
N GLY A 36 8.35 -2.75 6.16
CA GLY A 36 9.62 -3.16 6.78
C GLY A 36 10.83 -3.14 5.83
N ASP A 37 10.61 -3.01 4.52
CA ASP A 37 11.68 -2.83 3.53
C ASP A 37 12.00 -1.33 3.34
N PRO A 38 13.23 -0.88 3.68
CA PRO A 38 13.64 0.51 3.51
C PRO A 38 13.54 1.03 2.06
N LEU A 39 13.59 0.15 1.06
CA LEU A 39 13.51 0.53 -0.36
C LEU A 39 12.14 1.07 -0.76
N TYR A 40 11.08 0.66 -0.06
CA TYR A 40 9.71 1.07 -0.35
C TYR A 40 9.25 2.26 0.53
N GLY A 41 10.01 2.57 1.59
CA GLY A 41 9.70 3.63 2.54
C GLY A 41 8.51 3.29 3.44
N GLY A 42 7.83 4.32 3.95
CA GLY A 42 6.66 4.17 4.82
C GLY A 42 5.36 4.68 4.19
N ALA A 43 4.24 4.05 4.58
CA ALA A 43 2.90 4.59 4.39
C ALA A 43 2.52 5.43 5.61
N MET A 44 3.08 6.65 5.69
CA MET A 44 2.78 7.60 6.77
C MET A 44 1.70 8.57 6.31
N TYR A 45 0.65 8.71 7.10
CA TYR A 45 -0.32 9.79 6.96
C TYR A 45 -0.04 10.86 8.01
N GLY A 46 0.45 12.01 7.56
CA GLY A 46 0.55 13.21 8.39
C GLY A 46 -0.69 14.07 8.17
N CYS A 47 -1.49 14.30 9.21
CA CYS A 47 -2.53 15.32 9.18
C CYS A 47 -1.84 16.69 9.31
N SER A 48 -1.97 17.57 8.31
CA SER A 48 -1.40 18.92 8.37
C SER A 48 -1.97 19.77 9.51
N ASP A 49 -3.15 19.41 10.00
CA ASP A 49 -3.91 20.19 10.97
C ASP A 49 -3.78 19.64 12.39
N CYS A 50 -3.23 18.42 12.55
CA CYS A 50 -3.29 17.64 13.79
C CYS A 50 -1.91 17.33 14.39
N GLY A 51 -0.86 18.05 13.98
CA GLY A 51 0.55 17.77 14.28
C GLY A 51 0.86 17.42 15.74
#